data_AF-A0A316MHX6-F1
#
_entry.id   AF-A0A316MHX6-F1
#
_cell.length_a   1.000
_cell.length_b   1.000
_cell.length_c   1.000
_cell.angle_alpha   90.00
_cell.angle_beta   90.00
_cell.angle_gamma   90.00
#
_symmetry.space_group_name_H-M   'P 1'
#
loop_
_entity.id
_entity.type
_entity.pdbx_description
1 polymer ?
#
loop_
_entity_poly.entity_id
_entity_poly.type
_entity_poly.pdbx_seq_one_letter_code
_entity_poly.pdbx_strand_id
1 'polypeptide(L)'
;MEKKFYLVTTLIEYSAESITDAHALYEDYEKAKEAMAVEIENAAENFEDQEGDTIVDVETCREWRNDDGYGYTVGIEELTPIK
;
A
#
# COMPACT_ATOMS: atom_id res chain seq x y z
N MET A 1 -9.49 26.51 -1.20
CA MET A 1 -8.89 25.25 -0.73
C MET A 1 -7.61 25.04 -1.51
N GLU A 2 -6.52 24.71 -0.84
CA GLU A 2 -5.35 24.19 -1.54
C GLU A 2 -5.73 22.83 -2.14
N LYS A 3 -5.33 22.59 -3.40
CA LYS A 3 -5.63 21.33 -4.08
C LYS A 3 -4.87 20.23 -3.35
N LYS A 4 -5.57 19.18 -2.91
CA LYS A 4 -4.94 17.99 -2.32
C LYS A 4 -4.84 16.90 -3.38
N PHE A 5 -3.83 16.07 -3.24
CA PHE A 5 -3.70 14.82 -3.97
C PHE A 5 -3.49 13.69 -2.98
N TYR A 6 -3.81 12.47 -3.39
CA TYR A 6 -3.68 11.27 -2.59
C TYR A 6 -2.83 10.28 -3.36
N LEU A 7 -1.71 9.88 -2.77
CA LEU A 7 -0.78 8.92 -3.37
C LEU A 7 -1.05 7.55 -2.77
N VAL A 8 -1.54 6.62 -3.58
CA VAL A 8 -1.58 5.20 -3.21
C VAL A 8 -0.20 4.62 -3.46
N THR A 9 0.38 4.01 -2.45
CA THR A 9 1.70 3.38 -2.49
C THR A 9 1.57 1.89 -2.24
N THR A 10 2.25 1.07 -3.02
CA THR A 10 2.33 -0.39 -2.84
C THR A 10 3.80 -0.78 -2.76
N LEU A 11 4.21 -1.31 -1.62
CA LEU A 11 5.52 -1.89 -1.40
C LEU A 11 5.35 -3.39 -1.17
N ILE A 12 6.04 -4.22 -1.95
CA ILE A 12 6.09 -5.68 -1.76
C ILE A 12 7.55 -6.09 -1.59
N GLU A 13 7.85 -6.75 -0.49
CA GLU A 13 9.20 -7.13 -0.06
C GLU A 13 9.29 -8.66 0.02
N TYR A 14 9.82 -9.31 -1.02
CA TYR A 14 10.04 -10.77 -1.03
C TYR A 14 11.39 -11.17 -0.43
N SER A 15 12.35 -10.26 -0.49
CA SER A 15 13.69 -10.36 0.06
C SER A 15 14.37 -9.00 -0.02
N ALA A 16 15.53 -8.86 0.60
CA ALA A 16 16.35 -7.65 0.51
C ALA A 16 16.77 -7.25 -0.92
N GLU A 17 16.71 -8.19 -1.88
CA GLU A 17 17.12 -7.96 -3.27
C GLU A 17 15.94 -7.93 -4.26
N SER A 18 14.72 -8.24 -3.80
CA SER A 18 13.52 -8.31 -4.65
C SER A 18 12.38 -7.53 -4.00
N ILE A 19 12.25 -6.28 -4.45
CA ILE A 19 11.29 -5.30 -3.97
C ILE A 19 10.48 -4.78 -5.16
N THR A 20 9.16 -4.73 -5.00
CA THR A 20 8.28 -3.97 -5.89
C THR A 20 7.84 -2.71 -5.17
N ASP A 21 8.04 -1.56 -5.80
CA ASP A 21 7.66 -0.25 -5.28
C ASP A 21 6.87 0.51 -6.34
N ALA A 22 5.57 0.70 -6.09
CA ALA A 22 4.62 1.25 -7.05
C ALA A 22 3.79 2.39 -6.43
N HIS A 23 3.42 3.34 -7.28
CA HIS A 23 2.76 4.57 -6.87
C HIS A 23 1.68 4.99 -7.87
N ALA A 24 0.52 5.40 -7.37
CA ALA A 24 -0.57 5.94 -8.18
C ALA A 24 -1.19 7.19 -7.53
N LEU A 25 -1.35 8.26 -8.32
CA LEU A 25 -1.81 9.56 -7.82
C LEU A 25 -3.30 9.79 -8.14
N TYR A 26 -4.05 10.25 -7.15
CA TYR A 26 -5.48 10.54 -7.24
C TYR A 26 -5.79 11.96 -6.75
N GLU A 27 -6.82 12.57 -7.34
CA GLU A 27 -7.36 13.87 -6.87
C GLU A 27 -8.54 13.70 -5.89
N ASP A 28 -9.03 12.48 -5.75
CA ASP A 28 -10.21 12.12 -4.97
C ASP A 28 -9.84 11.02 -3.95
N TYR A 29 -10.17 11.25 -2.69
CA TYR A 29 -9.79 10.34 -1.59
C TYR A 29 -10.56 9.03 -1.63
N GLU A 30 -11.83 9.03 -2.03
CA GLU A 30 -12.62 7.81 -2.13
C GLU A 30 -12.09 6.92 -3.25
N LYS A 31 -11.70 7.51 -4.38
CA LYS A 31 -11.00 6.77 -5.45
C LYS A 31 -9.65 6.21 -5.01
N ALA A 32 -8.92 6.93 -4.17
CA ALA A 32 -7.67 6.43 -3.61
C ALA A 32 -7.91 5.24 -2.67
N LYS A 33 -8.98 5.25 -1.87
CA LYS A 33 -9.38 4.10 -1.03
C LYS A 33 -9.82 2.88 -1.84
N GLU A 34 -10.60 3.09 -2.90
CA GLU A 34 -10.96 2.02 -3.83
C GLU A 34 -9.70 1.38 -4.46
N ALA A 35 -8.75 2.22 -4.89
CA ALA A 35 -7.48 1.75 -5.44
C ALA A 35 -6.63 1.03 -4.38
N MET A 36 -6.54 1.55 -3.16
CA MET A 36 -5.83 0.89 -2.04
C MET A 36 -6.42 -0.51 -1.77
N ALA A 37 -7.74 -0.66 -1.78
CA ALA A 37 -8.37 -1.97 -1.57
C ALA A 37 -7.97 -2.99 -2.66
N VAL A 38 -7.97 -2.56 -3.93
CA VAL A 38 -7.51 -3.39 -5.06
C VAL A 38 -6.03 -3.75 -4.93
N GLU A 39 -5.19 -2.79 -4.55
CA GLU A 39 -3.75 -3.03 -4.36
C GLU A 39 -3.47 -3.97 -3.18
N ILE A 40 -4.29 -3.95 -2.11
CA ILE A 40 -4.18 -4.93 -1.01
C ILE A 40 -4.46 -6.34 -1.51
N GLU A 41 -5.53 -6.54 -2.29
CA GLU A 41 -5.86 -7.85 -2.87
C GLU A 41 -4.73 -8.33 -3.79
N ASN A 42 -4.30 -7.48 -4.73
CA ASN A 42 -3.19 -7.79 -5.65
C ASN A 42 -1.87 -8.09 -4.91
N ALA A 43 -1.56 -7.36 -3.83
CA ALA A 43 -0.36 -7.57 -3.05
C ALA A 43 -0.44 -8.88 -2.26
N ALA A 44 -1.60 -9.22 -1.71
CA ALA A 44 -1.84 -10.45 -0.95
C ALA A 44 -1.69 -11.72 -1.80
N GLU A 45 -2.06 -11.67 -3.10
CA GLU A 45 -1.88 -12.79 -4.04
C GLU A 45 -0.42 -13.31 -4.11
N ASN A 46 0.54 -12.46 -3.75
CA ASN A 46 1.97 -12.81 -3.78
C ASN A 46 2.44 -13.65 -2.59
N PHE A 47 1.61 -13.82 -1.56
CA PHE A 47 1.94 -14.50 -0.31
C PHE A 47 0.88 -15.52 0.12
N GLU A 48 -0.04 -15.92 -0.76
CA GLU A 48 -1.17 -16.82 -0.40
C GLU A 48 -0.73 -18.17 0.18
N ASP A 49 0.47 -18.64 -0.15
CA ASP A 49 1.05 -19.88 0.31
C ASP A 49 1.88 -19.75 1.60
N GLN A 50 1.90 -18.55 2.20
CA GLN A 50 2.70 -18.22 3.37
C GLN A 50 1.83 -17.88 4.59
N GLU A 51 2.28 -18.31 5.77
CA GLU A 51 1.68 -17.88 7.03
C GLU A 51 2.24 -16.53 7.43
N GLY A 52 1.37 -15.65 7.92
CA GLY A 52 1.73 -14.33 8.41
C GLY A 52 0.53 -13.54 8.88
N ASP A 53 0.79 -12.38 9.46
CA ASP A 53 -0.20 -11.59 10.17
C ASP A 53 -0.29 -10.18 9.63
N THR A 54 -1.51 -9.64 9.63
CA THR A 54 -1.71 -8.20 9.48
C THR A 54 -1.25 -7.50 10.76
N ILE A 55 -0.22 -6.67 10.66
CA ILE A 55 0.33 -5.89 11.77
C ILE A 55 -0.14 -4.44 11.79
N VAL A 56 -0.58 -3.91 10.64
CA VAL A 56 -1.26 -2.61 10.54
C VAL A 56 -2.53 -2.78 9.72
N ASP A 57 -3.65 -2.33 10.30
CA ASP A 57 -4.96 -2.26 9.64
C ASP A 57 -5.66 -0.96 10.05
N VAL A 58 -5.41 0.09 9.28
CA VAL A 58 -6.07 1.40 9.45
C VAL A 58 -6.56 1.89 8.10
N GLU A 59 -7.42 2.92 8.12
CA GLU A 59 -8.07 3.43 6.91
C GLU A 59 -7.09 3.76 5.76
N THR A 60 -5.90 4.25 6.10
CA THR A 60 -4.90 4.71 5.13
C THR A 60 -3.69 3.80 5.01
N CYS A 61 -3.65 2.65 5.69
CA CYS A 61 -2.51 1.74 5.63
C CYS A 61 -2.91 0.30 5.99
N ARG A 62 -2.46 -0.64 5.15
CA ARG A 62 -2.44 -2.08 5.43
C ARG A 62 -1.01 -2.57 5.37
N GLU A 63 -0.57 -3.25 6.42
CA GLU A 63 0.71 -3.96 6.45
C GLU A 63 0.50 -5.41 6.89
N TRP A 64 1.01 -6.34 6.09
CA TRP A 64 1.06 -7.76 6.40
C TRP A 64 2.49 -8.25 6.33
N ARG A 65 2.90 -9.12 7.26
CA ARG A 65 4.24 -9.69 7.32
C ARG A 65 4.18 -11.17 7.72
N ASN A 66 5.07 -11.97 7.14
CA ASN A 66 5.38 -13.33 7.59
C ASN A 66 6.50 -13.34 8.65
N ASP A 67 6.81 -14.53 9.18
CA ASP A 67 7.86 -14.73 10.19
C ASP A 67 9.28 -14.40 9.71
N ASP A 68 9.51 -14.45 8.39
CA ASP A 68 10.80 -14.10 7.76
C ASP A 68 10.94 -12.59 7.51
N GLY A 69 9.90 -11.80 7.81
CA GLY A 69 9.86 -10.35 7.60
C GLY A 69 9.48 -9.93 6.18
N TYR A 70 9.06 -10.85 5.31
CA TYR A 70 8.55 -10.56 3.98
C TYR A 70 7.08 -10.18 4.04
N GLY A 71 6.61 -9.44 3.05
CA GLY A 71 5.20 -9.09 2.96
C GLY A 71 4.97 -7.84 2.13
N TYR A 72 3.87 -7.15 2.43
CA TYR A 72 3.49 -5.95 1.70
C TYR A 72 2.98 -4.84 2.61
N THR A 73 3.13 -3.62 2.11
CA THR A 73 2.55 -2.41 2.70
C THR A 73 1.83 -1.65 1.60
N VAL A 74 0.53 -1.42 1.78
CA VAL A 74 -0.27 -0.57 0.89
C VAL A 74 -0.78 0.60 1.70
N GLY A 75 -0.56 1.82 1.22
CA GLY A 75 -0.87 3.04 1.96
C GLY A 75 -1.41 4.16 1.10
N ILE A 76 -2.03 5.15 1.75
CA ILE A 76 -2.44 6.42 1.15
C ILE A 76 -1.74 7.56 1.86
N GLU A 77 -1.01 8.37 1.11
CA GLU A 77 -0.41 9.62 1.59
C GLU A 77 -1.16 10.84 1.03
N GLU A 78 -1.50 11.80 1.89
CA GLU A 78 -2.06 13.09 1.45
C GLU A 78 -0.94 14.07 1.07
N LEU A 79 -0.94 14.52 -0.17
CA LEU A 79 0.04 15.43 -0.72
C LEU A 79 -0.54 16.83 -0.93
N THR A 80 0.22 17.84 -0.50
CA THR A 80 -0.05 19.25 -0.79
C THR A 80 0.97 19.76 -1.81
N PRO A 81 0.55 20.26 -2.99
CA PRO A 81 1.45 20.83 -3.98
C PRO A 81 2.25 22.01 -3.43
N ILE A 82 3.54 22.00 -3.68
CA ILE A 82 4.42 23.14 -3.40
C ILE A 82 4.20 24.18 -4.51
N LYS A 83 4.06 25.45 -4.12
CA LYS A 83 3.87 26.59 -5.04
C LYS A 83 5.17 27.03 -5.69
#